data_AF-A0A9D8BTG1-F1
#
_entry.id   AF-A0A9D8BTG1-F1
#
_cell.length_a   1.000
_cell.length_b   1.000
_cell.length_c   1.000
_cell.angle_alpha   90.00
_cell.angle_beta   90.00
_cell.angle_gamma   90.00
#
_symmetry.space_group_name_H-M   'P 1'
#
loop_
_entity.id
_entity.type
_entity.pdbx_description
1 polymer ?
#
loop_
_entity_poly.entity_id
_entity_poly.type
_entity_poly.pdbx_seq_one_letter_code
_entity_poly.pdbx_strand_id
1 'polypeptide(L)' 'MIERLIEYCCRNRAVVIIAFVGITAFGYWVMRHTPVDAIPDLSENQVIVFT' A
#
# COMPACT_ATOMS: atom_id res chain seq x y z
N MET A 1 -13.55 -18.04 -17.51
CA MET A 1 -12.83 -17.85 -16.22
C MET A 1 -13.10 -16.47 -15.63
N ILE A 2 -12.80 -15.38 -16.34
CA ILE A 2 -13.10 -14.00 -15.89
C ILE A 2 -14.60 -13.81 -15.63
N GLU A 3 -15.46 -14.34 -16.49
CA GLU A 3 -16.92 -14.23 -16.35
C GLU A 3 -17.44 -14.85 -15.03
N ARG A 4 -16.90 -16.00 -14.64
CA ARG A 4 -17.21 -16.64 -13.34
C ARG A 4 -16.74 -15.80 -12.15
N LEU A 5 -15.62 -15.09 -12.29
CA LEU A 5 -15.13 -14.17 -11.27
C LEU A 5 -16.04 -12.94 -11.14
N ILE A 6 -16.45 -12.36 -12.28
CA ILE A 6 -17.38 -11.23 -12.29
C ILE A 6 -18.71 -11.63 -11.68
N GLU A 7 -19.26 -12.79 -12.06
CA GLU A 7 -20.51 -13.30 -11.49
C GLU A 7 -20.40 -13.53 -9.98
N TYR A 8 -19.28 -14.09 -9.51
CA TYR A 8 -18.98 -14.22 -8.08
C TYR A 8 -18.94 -12.85 -7.38
N CYS A 9 -18.27 -11.86 -7.95
CA CYS A 9 -18.21 -10.50 -7.41
C CYS A 9 -19.58 -9.84 -7.34
N CYS A 10 -20.39 -9.98 -8.40
CA CYS A 10 -21.75 -9.45 -8.46
C CYS A 10 -22.66 -10.09 -7.41
N ARG A 11 -22.58 -11.42 -7.22
CA ARG A 11 -23.37 -12.14 -6.21
C ARG A 11 -22.95 -11.78 -4.78
N ASN A 12 -21.66 -11.49 -4.56
CA ASN A 12 -21.10 -11.17 -3.25
C ASN A 12 -20.77 -9.68 -3.11
N ARG A 13 -21.63 -8.79 -3.65
CA ARG A 13 -21.40 -7.33 -3.68
C ARG A 13 -21.01 -6.72 -2.34
N ALA A 14 -21.58 -7.20 -1.23
CA ALA A 14 -21.26 -6.71 0.11
C ALA A 14 -19.80 -6.97 0.49
N VAL A 15 -19.29 -8.18 0.21
CA VAL A 15 -17.89 -8.57 0.47
C VAL A 15 -16.94 -7.72 -0.37
N VAL A 16 -17.27 -7.52 -1.65
CA VAL A 16 -16.47 -6.70 -2.57
C VAL A 16 -16.39 -5.25 -2.08
N ILE A 17 -17.51 -4.66 -1.66
CA ILE A 17 -17.55 -3.29 -1.14
C ILE A 17 -16.74 -3.17 0.16
N ILE A 18 -16.89 -4.12 1.10
CA ILE A 18 -16.12 -4.11 2.35
C ILE A 18 -14.62 -4.23 2.07
N ALA A 19 -14.22 -5.14 1.18
CA ALA A 19 -12.84 -5.31 0.79
C ALA A 19 -12.29 -4.04 0.13
N PHE A 20 -13.04 -3.42 -0.77
CA PHE A 20 -12.68 -2.16 -1.41
C PHE A 20 -12.46 -1.06 -0.37
N VAL A 21 -13.42 -0.82 0.52
CA VAL A 21 -13.32 0.20 1.58
C VAL A 21 -12.14 -0.09 2.51
N GLY A 22 -11.93 -1.34 2.90
CA GLY A 22 -10.81 -1.74 3.76
C GLY A 22 -9.46 -1.47 3.11
N ILE A 23 -9.29 -1.85 1.84
CA ILE A 23 -8.05 -1.60 1.07
C ILE A 23 -7.83 -0.10 0.89
N THR A 24 -8.87 0.67 0.57
CA THR A 24 -8.76 2.13 0.44
C THR A 24 -8.39 2.81 1.75
N ALA A 25 -9.03 2.43 2.86
CA ALA A 25 -8.73 2.99 4.18
C ALA A 25 -7.30 2.64 4.62
N PHE A 26 -6.86 1.40 4.38
CA PHE A 26 -5.50 0.98 4.62
C PHE A 26 -4.49 1.77 3.76
N GLY A 27 -4.77 1.92 2.46
CA GLY A 27 -3.95 2.72 1.55
C GLY A 27 -3.86 4.19 1.99
N TYR A 28 -4.97 4.78 2.41
CA TYR A 28 -4.99 6.13 2.96
C TYR A 28 -4.14 6.25 4.23
N TRP A 29 -4.25 5.27 5.14
CA TRP A 29 -3.41 5.22 6.34
C TRP A 29 -1.92 5.17 5.96
N VAL A 30 -1.53 4.28 5.04
CA VAL A 30 -0.14 4.19 4.55
C VAL A 30 0.33 5.52 3.97
N MET A 31 -0.45 6.14 3.08
CA MET A 31 -0.10 7.44 2.48
C MET A 31 0.18 8.53 3.50
N ARG A 32 -0.47 8.48 4.68
CA ARG A 32 -0.30 9.47 5.75
C ARG A 32 0.84 9.13 6.71
N HIS A 33 1.26 7.87 6.80
CA HIS A 33 2.23 7.39 7.79
C HIS A 33 3.56 6.94 7.19
N THR A 34 3.64 6.76 5.87
CA THR A 34 4.92 6.53 5.20
C THR A 34 5.77 7.79 5.31
N PRO A 35 6.97 7.73 5.90
CA PRO A 35 7.88 8.86 5.94
C PRO A 35 8.30 9.19 4.50
N VAL A 36 8.14 10.45 4.12
CA VAL A 36 8.54 10.97 2.81
C VAL A 36 9.67 11.96 3.05
N ASP A 37 10.80 11.72 2.40
CA ASP A 37 11.90 12.68 2.35
C ASP A 37 11.83 13.46 1.03
N ALA A 38 12.25 14.72 1.07
CA ALA A 38 12.34 15.57 -0.10
C ALA A 38 13.53 15.19 -0.99
N ILE A 39 14.57 14.59 -0.41
CA ILE A 39 15.82 14.22 -1.09
C ILE A 39 16.03 12.71 -0.89
N PRO A 40 16.31 11.95 -1.95
CA PRO A 40 16.67 10.54 -1.80
C PRO A 40 18.02 10.42 -1.08
N ASP A 41 18.19 9.37 -0.28
CA ASP A 41 19.48 9.07 0.32
C ASP A 41 20.49 8.71 -0.79
N LEU A 42 21.51 9.56 -0.93
CA LEU A 42 22.63 9.41 -1.86
C LEU A 42 23.96 9.23 -1.11
N SER A 43 23.90 9.07 0.21
CA SER A 43 25.11 8.95 1.02
C SER A 43 25.75 7.58 0.86
N GLU A 44 27.08 7.56 0.86
CA GLU A 44 27.83 6.32 0.94
C GLU A 44 27.86 5.82 2.39
N ASN A 45 27.86 4.49 2.58
CA ASN A 45 27.96 3.88 3.91
C ASN A 45 29.39 4.03 4.49
N GLN A 46 29.68 5.20 5.06
CA GLN A 46 31.01 5.55 5.57
C GLN A 46 31.16 5.24 7.07
N VAL A 47 32.28 4.63 7.44
CA VAL A 47 32.71 4.46 8.85
C VAL A 47 33.82 5.47 9.14
N ILE A 48 33.63 6.30 10.16
CA ILE A 48 34.62 7.30 10.59
C ILE A 48 35.39 6.75 11.80
N VAL A 49 36.74 6.77 11.74
CA VAL A 49 37.62 6.31 12.82
C VAL A 49 38.38 7.50 13.40
N PHE A 50 38.31 7.68 14.72
CA PHE A 50 39.08 8.67 15.47
C PHE A 50 40.17 7.98 16.31
N THR A 51 41.30 8.65 16.50
CA THR A 51 42.41 8.23 17.38
C THR A 51 42.46 9.12 18.62
#